data_AF-A0AAP7IFY3-F1
#
_entry.id   AF-A0AAP7IFY3-F1
#
_cell.length_a   1.000
_cell.length_b   1.000
_cell.length_c   1.000
_cell.angle_alpha   90.00
_cell.angle_beta   90.00
_cell.angle_gamma   90.00
#
_symmetry.space_group_name_H-M   'P 1'
#
loop_
_entity.id
_entity.type
_entity.pdbx_description
1 polymer ?
#
loop_
_entity_poly.entity_id
_entity_poly.type
_entity_poly.pdbx_seq_one_letter_code
_entity_poly.pdbx_strand_id
1 'polypeptide(L)' 'MKVYTVFFTETYGEYGLVGVYSTKEKAEQGIEEAMKLYHGSDYVEKTWDRESDELGYERIEDEYLVIESELDKEAHVLL' A
#
# COMPACT_ATOMS: atom_id res chain seq x y z
N MET A 1 11.48 -3.09 -13.98
CA MET A 1 10.66 -1.87 -13.76
C MET A 1 10.14 -1.95 -12.35
N LYS A 2 10.18 -0.91 -11.51
CA LYS A 2 9.66 -1.04 -10.13
C LYS A 2 8.14 -0.98 -10.11
N VAL A 3 7.52 -1.77 -9.23
CA VAL A 3 6.10 -1.75 -8.89
C VAL A 3 5.95 -1.65 -7.39
N TYR A 4 4.89 -0.95 -6.97
CA TYR A 4 4.58 -0.70 -5.57
C TYR A 4 3.22 -1.33 -5.30
N THR A 5 3.23 -2.42 -4.53
CA THR A 5 1.99 -3.12 -4.16
C THR A 5 1.56 -2.66 -2.79
N VAL A 6 0.31 -2.24 -2.66
CA VAL A 6 -0.26 -1.74 -1.41
C VAL A 6 -1.32 -2.72 -0.92
N PHE A 7 -1.16 -3.18 0.30
CA PHE A 7 -2.14 -3.98 1.03
C PHE A 7 -2.71 -3.20 2.20
N PHE A 8 -3.98 -3.43 2.51
CA PHE A 8 -4.63 -3.03 3.75
C PHE A 8 -4.55 -4.19 4.76
N THR A 9 -4.15 -3.89 6.00
CA THR A 9 -3.71 -4.87 7.00
C THR A 9 -4.57 -4.93 8.28
N GLU A 10 -5.63 -4.13 8.38
CA GLU A 10 -6.58 -4.07 9.51
C GLU A 10 -8.00 -4.54 9.07
N THR A 11 -8.92 -5.16 9.84
CA THR A 11 -8.98 -5.62 11.23
C THR A 11 -9.92 -6.85 11.33
N TYR A 12 -9.90 -7.80 10.38
CA TYR A 12 -10.66 -9.07 10.51
C TYR A 12 -9.92 -10.30 9.95
N GLY A 13 -8.59 -10.21 9.80
CA GLY A 13 -7.77 -11.33 9.35
C GLY A 13 -7.69 -11.52 7.83
N GLU A 14 -8.21 -10.57 7.04
CA GLU A 14 -8.10 -10.58 5.59
C GLU A 14 -7.23 -9.42 5.11
N TYR A 15 -6.17 -9.75 4.36
CA TYR A 15 -5.36 -8.77 3.64
C TYR A 15 -6.14 -8.33 2.39
N GLY A 16 -6.46 -7.05 2.28
CA GLY A 16 -7.09 -6.47 1.10
C GLY A 16 -6.06 -5.90 0.15
N LEU A 17 -6.05 -6.31 -1.13
CA LEU A 17 -5.24 -5.63 -2.15
C LEU A 17 -5.87 -4.26 -2.43
N VAL A 18 -5.14 -3.18 -2.12
CA VAL A 18 -5.52 -1.82 -2.48
C VAL A 18 -5.18 -1.55 -3.94
N GLY A 19 -3.95 -1.91 -4.36
CA GLY A 19 -3.54 -1.77 -5.75
C GLY A 19 -2.07 -2.06 -6.01
N VAL A 20 -1.72 -2.11 -7.30
CA VAL A 20 -0.35 -2.23 -7.81
C VAL A 20 -0.05 -1.02 -8.69
N TYR A 21 0.96 -0.25 -8.32
CA TYR A 21 1.27 1.03 -8.93
C TYR A 21 2.64 1.04 -9.58
N SER A 22 2.77 1.73 -10.71
CA SER A 22 4.03 1.84 -11.46
C SER A 22 5.02 2.86 -10.88
N THR A 23 4.56 3.69 -9.93
CA THR A 23 5.37 4.73 -9.28
C THR A 23 4.98 4.86 -7.81
N LYS A 24 5.93 5.28 -6.96
CA LYS A 24 5.66 5.49 -5.53
C LYS A 24 4.58 6.56 -5.33
N GLU A 25 4.65 7.66 -6.08
CA GLU A 25 3.66 8.76 -6.02
C GLU A 25 2.21 8.28 -6.25
N LYS A 26 1.99 7.34 -7.18
CA LYS A 26 0.65 6.77 -7.39
C LYS A 26 0.23 5.82 -6.27
N ALA A 27 1.17 5.10 -5.68
CA ALA A 27 0.90 4.30 -4.48
C ALA A 27 0.46 5.19 -3.32
N GLU A 28 1.13 6.32 -3.10
CA GLU A 28 0.75 7.32 -2.09
C GLU A 28 -0.67 7.84 -2.30
N GLN A 29 -1.03 8.19 -3.54
CA GLN A 29 -2.39 8.60 -3.88
C GLN A 29 -3.40 7.49 -3.60
N GLY A 30 -3.07 6.24 -3.92
CA GLY A 30 -3.92 5.08 -3.66
C GLY A 30 -4.14 4.82 -2.16
N ILE A 31 -3.09 4.97 -1.34
CA ILE A 31 -3.16 4.84 0.12
C ILE A 31 -4.07 5.94 0.68
N GLU A 32 -3.86 7.17 0.25
CA GLU A 32 -4.65 8.33 0.68
C GLU A 32 -6.14 8.19 0.32
N GLU A 33 -6.46 7.70 -0.88
CA GLU A 33 -7.83 7.38 -1.27
C GLU A 33 -8.42 6.23 -0.44
N ALA A 34 -7.64 5.18 -0.18
CA ALA A 34 -8.07 4.06 0.66
C ALA A 34 -8.35 4.50 2.10
N MET A 35 -7.52 5.38 2.66
CA MET A 35 -7.73 5.96 4.00
C MET A 35 -8.99 6.82 4.05
N LYS A 36 -9.25 7.65 3.03
CA LYS A 36 -10.51 8.41 2.93
C LYS A 36 -11.74 7.50 2.89
N LEU A 37 -11.63 6.38 2.18
CA LEU A 37 -12.73 5.41 2.09
C LEU A 37 -12.92 4.64 3.41
N TYR A 38 -11.84 4.23 4.06
CA TYR A 38 -11.88 3.46 5.31
C TYR A 38 -12.33 4.29 6.50
N HIS A 39 -11.72 5.46 6.70
CA HIS A 39 -12.01 6.36 7.83
C HIS A 39 -13.25 7.24 7.58
N GLY A 40 -13.67 7.41 6.33
CA GLY A 40 -14.89 8.13 5.97
C GLY A 40 -14.94 9.55 6.56
N SER A 41 -15.91 9.80 7.45
CA SER A 41 -16.06 11.10 8.13
C SER A 41 -14.97 11.41 9.16
N ASP A 42 -14.26 10.38 9.63
CA ASP A 42 -13.21 10.50 10.63
C ASP A 42 -11.83 10.74 9.97
N TYR A 43 -11.78 10.72 8.63
CA TYR A 43 -10.57 11.03 7.89
C TYR A 43 -10.11 12.46 8.16
N VAL A 44 -8.86 12.61 8.60
CA VAL A 44 -8.16 13.88 8.73
C VAL A 44 -6.93 13.83 7.85
N GLU A 45 -6.76 14.83 6.99
CA GLU A 45 -5.53 14.96 6.19
C GLU A 45 -4.35 15.16 7.14
N LYS A 46 -3.52 14.13 7.25
CA LYS A 46 -2.32 14.12 8.09
C LYS A 46 -1.20 13.35 7.40
N THR A 47 0.02 13.64 7.82
CA THR A 47 1.16 12.79 7.48
C THR A 47 1.09 11.55 8.36
N TRP A 48 0.87 10.39 7.75
CA TRP A 48 0.76 9.11 8.42
C TRP A 48 2.11 8.60 8.90
N ASP A 49 2.16 8.00 10.10
CA ASP A 49 3.38 7.40 10.65
C ASP A 49 3.85 6.22 9.80
N ARG A 50 5.17 6.13 9.61
CA ARG A 50 5.80 5.18 8.68
C ARG A 50 6.94 4.43 9.35
N GLU A 51 6.94 3.12 9.16
CA GLU A 51 8.01 2.24 9.60
C GLU A 51 8.51 1.42 8.41
N SER A 52 9.83 1.31 8.27
CA SER A 52 10.46 0.44 7.27
C SER A 52 11.13 -0.72 7.96
N ASP A 53 10.92 -1.94 7.46
CA ASP A 53 11.60 -3.13 7.96
C ASP A 53 12.90 -3.43 7.20
N GLU A 54 13.67 -4.39 7.70
CA GLU A 54 14.94 -4.83 7.09
C GLU A 54 14.74 -5.52 5.73
N LEU A 55 13.52 -5.94 5.41
CA LEU A 55 13.15 -6.57 4.13
C LEU A 55 12.74 -5.54 3.07
N GLY A 56 12.68 -4.25 3.44
CA GLY A 56 12.32 -3.15 2.55
C GLY A 56 10.82 -2.94 2.41
N TYR A 57 10.01 -3.52 3.30
CA TYR A 57 8.58 -3.23 3.37
C TYR A 57 8.35 -1.96 4.18
N GLU A 58 7.36 -1.18 3.75
CA GLU A 58 6.95 0.05 4.41
C GLU A 58 5.56 -0.15 5.00
N ARG A 59 5.44 0.03 6.32
CA ARG A 59 4.17 -0.02 7.05
C ARG A 59 3.70 1.39 7.35
N ILE A 60 2.40 1.63 7.18
CA ILE A 60 1.78 2.95 7.39
C ILE A 60 0.64 2.78 8.40
N GLU A 61 0.81 3.41 9.57
CA GLU A 61 -0.09 3.37 10.74
C GLU A 61 -0.65 1.98 11.10
N ASP A 62 0.16 0.93 10.91
CA ASP A 62 -0.25 -0.49 11.07
C ASP A 62 -1.44 -0.95 10.20
N GLU A 63 -2.03 -0.04 9.41
CA GLU A 63 -3.18 -0.22 8.53
C GLU A 63 -2.78 -0.60 7.11
N TYR A 64 -1.60 -0.21 6.63
CA TYR A 64 -1.17 -0.51 5.27
C TYR A 64 0.24 -1.08 5.22
N LEU A 65 0.46 -1.96 4.23
CA LEU A 65 1.76 -2.53 3.87
C LEU A 65 2.06 -2.20 2.41
N VAL A 66 3.19 -1.55 2.18
CA VAL A 66 3.70 -1.24 0.85
C VAL A 66 4.92 -2.11 0.56
N ILE A 67 4.85 -2.84 -0.54
CA ILE A 67 5.91 -3.69 -1.05
C ILE A 67 6.46 -3.08 -2.33
N GLU A 68 7.70 -2.61 -2.28
CA GLU A 68 8.46 -2.27 -3.48
C GLU A 68 9.03 -3.55 -4.09
N SER A 69 8.80 -3.78 -5.38
CA SER A 69 9.32 -4.95 -6.09
C SER A 69 9.79 -4.60 -7.49
N GLU A 70 10.79 -5.32 -7.97
CA GLU A 70 11.15 -5.27 -9.39
C GLU A 70 10.21 -6.19 -10.18
N LEU A 71 9.48 -5.60 -11.12
CA LEU A 71 8.76 -6.34 -12.14
C LEU A 71 9.79 -7.05 -13.02
N ASP A 72 9.90 -8.36 -12.80
CA ASP A 72 10.60 -9.26 -13.69
C ASP A 72 9.79 -9.40 -14.98
N LYS A 73 10.48 -9.38 -16.12
CA LYS A 73 9.88 -9.54 -17.44
C LYS A 73 9.32 -10.95 -17.64
N GLU A 74 9.76 -11.91 -16.83
CA GLU A 74 9.27 -13.30 -16.83
C GLU A 74 8.15 -13.56 -15.81
N ALA A 75 7.79 -12.56 -14.98
CA ALA A 75 6.69 -12.67 -14.03
C ALA A 75 5.38 -12.91 -14.78
N HIS A 76 4.76 -14.07 -14.56
CA HIS A 76 3.46 -14.41 -15.14
C HIS A 76 2.38 -13.53 -14.51
N VAL A 77 1.73 -12.68 -15.30
CA VAL A 77 0.51 -11.99 -14.90
C VAL A 77 -0.61 -13.02 -14.85
N LEU A 78 -0.99 -13.44 -13.64
CA LEU A 78 -2.25 -14.14 -13.42
C LEU A 78 -3.35 -13.07 -13.39
N LEU A 79 -4.08 -12.95 -14.51
CA LEU A 79 -5.33 -12.18 -14.60
C LEU A 79 -6.51 -13.02 -14.12
#